data_AF-A0AAV0LLA1-F1
#
_entry.id   AF-A0AAV0LLA1-F1
#
_cell.length_a   1.000
_cell.length_b   1.000
_cell.length_c   1.000
_cell.angle_alpha   90.00
_cell.angle_beta   90.00
_cell.angle_gamma   90.00
#
_symmetry.space_group_name_H-M   'P 1'
#
loop_
_entity.id
_entity.type
_entity.pdbx_description
1 polymer ?
#
loop_
_entity_poly.entity_id
_entity_poly.type
_entity_poly.pdbx_seq_one_letter_code
_entity_poly.pdbx_strand_id
1 'polypeptide(L)'
;MDCLVAGANFLLKVDGDGLFERVSGTSIGGGTFWGLGNLLTKCKSFDELLELSHRGNHRVIDMLVGDIYGGMDYSKVGLPSRAIASSFGKAISEDKELDDYKPEDIARSLLRMISNNIGQISYLNALRFGLKRIFFGGFFIRGQSYTMDTISVAVNFWSKGEAKAMFLRHEGFLGAMGAFVSYDKQRLDDLLAKESLQLQVSTSPPVDTDYQSPLNGESIENETINCIIHTA
;
A
#
# COMPACT_ATOMS: atom_id res chain seq x y z
N MET A 1 -11.45 -12.64 5.56
CA MET A 1 -10.12 -12.70 6.22
C MET A 1 -9.66 -11.26 6.33
N ASP A 2 -9.93 -10.64 7.46
CA ASP A 2 -10.13 -9.19 7.46
C ASP A 2 -8.78 -8.46 7.48
N CYS A 3 -8.63 -7.46 6.62
CA CYS A 3 -7.40 -6.71 6.50
C CYS A 3 -7.64 -5.28 5.99
N LEU A 4 -6.62 -4.46 6.20
CA LEU A 4 -6.51 -3.15 5.57
C LEU A 4 -5.57 -3.28 4.37
N VAL A 5 -5.97 -2.77 3.20
CA VAL A 5 -5.11 -2.62 2.03
C VAL A 5 -4.78 -1.14 1.87
N ALA A 6 -3.50 -0.80 2.02
CA ALA A 6 -2.96 0.53 1.92
C ALA A 6 -2.22 0.73 0.60
N GLY A 7 -2.71 1.64 -0.23
CA GLY A 7 -1.96 2.20 -1.35
C GLY A 7 -1.31 3.53 -0.97
N ALA A 8 -0.61 4.14 -1.92
CA ALA A 8 0.00 5.46 -1.71
C ALA A 8 -1.02 6.53 -1.26
N ASN A 9 -2.26 6.47 -1.77
CA ASN A 9 -3.26 7.53 -1.58
C ASN A 9 -4.65 7.01 -1.13
N PHE A 10 -4.79 5.71 -0.85
CA PHE A 10 -6.07 5.11 -0.50
C PHE A 10 -5.90 4.02 0.56
N LEU A 11 -6.95 3.80 1.34
CA LEU A 11 -7.06 2.74 2.32
C LEU A 11 -8.39 2.01 2.10
N LEU A 12 -8.31 0.71 1.84
CA LEU A 12 -9.47 -0.16 1.70
C LEU A 12 -9.55 -1.08 2.93
N LYS A 13 -10.73 -1.18 3.54
CA LYS A 13 -11.06 -2.28 4.44
C LYS A 13 -11.62 -3.42 3.60
N VAL A 14 -11.11 -4.62 3.81
CA VAL A 14 -11.54 -5.83 3.11
C VAL A 14 -12.00 -6.83 4.15
N ASP A 15 -13.28 -7.18 4.12
CA ASP A 15 -13.90 -8.15 5.04
C ASP A 15 -14.04 -9.54 4.39
N GLY A 16 -14.02 -9.61 3.05
CA GLY A 16 -14.17 -10.86 2.31
C GLY A 16 -14.11 -10.67 0.81
N ASP A 17 -14.29 -11.76 0.06
CA ASP A 17 -14.37 -11.68 -1.40
C ASP A 17 -15.57 -10.82 -1.81
N GLY A 18 -15.34 -9.86 -2.71
CA GLY A 18 -16.33 -8.85 -3.11
C GLY A 18 -16.78 -7.86 -2.01
N LEU A 19 -16.30 -8.00 -0.77
CA LEU A 19 -16.70 -7.18 0.37
C LEU A 19 -15.56 -6.25 0.81
N PHE A 20 -15.57 -5.04 0.26
CA PHE A 20 -14.58 -4.02 0.56
C PHE A 20 -15.17 -2.61 0.51
N GLU A 21 -14.56 -1.71 1.27
CA GLU A 21 -14.93 -0.30 1.31
C GLU A 21 -13.69 0.60 1.37
N ARG A 22 -13.74 1.74 0.68
CA ARG A 22 -12.70 2.77 0.82
C ARG A 22 -12.96 3.56 2.11
N VAL A 23 -12.13 3.33 3.12
CA VAL A 23 -12.30 3.92 4.45
C VAL A 23 -11.58 5.24 4.62
N SER A 24 -10.46 5.43 3.89
CA SER A 24 -9.62 6.62 4.05
C SER A 24 -8.64 6.78 2.88
N GLY A 25 -7.74 7.75 3.01
CA GLY A 25 -6.67 8.06 2.07
C GLY A 25 -5.87 9.28 2.52
N THR A 26 -4.75 9.54 1.85
CA THR A 26 -3.92 10.73 2.05
C THR A 26 -3.49 11.27 0.70
N SER A 27 -3.36 12.59 0.58
CA SER A 27 -2.74 13.24 -0.59
C SER A 27 -1.20 13.23 -0.51
N ILE A 28 -0.64 12.76 0.61
CA ILE A 28 0.79 12.70 0.89
C ILE A 28 1.28 11.27 0.59
N GLY A 29 1.77 11.06 -0.63
CA GLY A 29 2.17 9.73 -1.12
C GLY A 29 3.39 9.78 -2.05
N GLY A 30 3.53 8.77 -2.93
CA GLY A 30 4.68 8.67 -3.82
C GLY A 30 4.84 9.83 -4.81
N GLY A 31 3.72 10.42 -5.26
CA GLY A 31 3.74 11.63 -6.07
C GLY A 31 4.27 12.84 -5.30
N THR A 32 3.98 12.94 -4.00
CA THR A 32 4.51 13.98 -3.11
C THR A 32 6.01 13.81 -2.90
N PHE A 33 6.46 12.57 -2.67
CA PHE A 33 7.89 12.25 -2.56
C PHE A 33 8.64 12.67 -3.82
N TRP A 34 8.15 12.27 -5.01
CA TRP A 34 8.78 12.66 -6.27
C TRP A 34 8.70 14.17 -6.50
N GLY A 35 7.52 14.78 -6.40
CA GLY A 35 7.34 16.20 -6.69
C GLY A 35 8.22 17.09 -5.83
N LEU A 36 8.20 16.89 -4.51
CA LEU A 36 9.06 17.65 -3.59
C LEU A 36 10.53 17.31 -3.78
N GLY A 37 10.87 16.03 -3.97
CA GLY A 37 12.26 15.64 -4.22
C GLY A 37 12.82 16.29 -5.48
N ASN A 38 12.08 16.29 -6.59
CA ASN A 38 12.48 16.97 -7.82
C ASN A 38 12.73 18.47 -7.60
N LEU A 39 11.83 19.15 -6.88
CA LEU A 39 11.96 20.58 -6.59
C LEU A 39 13.17 20.89 -5.70
N LEU A 40 13.43 20.07 -4.69
CA LEU A 40 14.43 20.34 -3.66
C LEU A 40 15.83 19.79 -3.99
N THR A 41 15.93 18.70 -4.76
CA THR A 41 17.21 18.04 -5.07
C THR A 41 17.62 18.16 -6.54
N LYS A 42 16.73 18.68 -7.40
CA LYS A 42 16.88 18.78 -8.87
C LYS A 42 16.98 17.42 -9.59
N CYS A 43 16.76 16.30 -8.89
CA CYS A 43 16.74 14.96 -9.48
C CYS A 43 15.67 14.80 -10.56
N LYS A 44 15.98 14.04 -11.61
CA LYS A 44 15.12 13.92 -12.80
C LYS A 44 14.29 12.65 -12.83
N SER A 45 14.60 11.68 -11.98
CA SER A 45 13.83 10.43 -11.89
C SER A 45 13.51 10.05 -10.45
N PHE A 46 12.43 9.28 -10.30
CA PHE A 46 12.07 8.67 -9.01
C PHE A 46 13.19 7.76 -8.49
N ASP A 47 13.80 6.97 -9.38
CA ASP A 47 14.83 5.99 -9.02
C ASP A 47 16.12 6.67 -8.54
N GLU A 48 16.53 7.77 -9.17
CA GLU A 48 17.66 8.59 -8.73
C GLU A 48 17.43 9.18 -7.33
N LEU A 49 16.24 9.73 -7.09
CA LEU A 49 15.88 10.31 -5.79
C LEU A 49 15.88 9.25 -4.68
N LEU A 50 15.37 8.06 -5.01
CA LEU A 50 15.35 6.93 -4.11
C LEU A 50 16.78 6.44 -3.82
N GLU A 51 17.65 6.34 -4.81
CA GLU A 51 19.06 5.99 -4.64
C GLU A 51 19.81 7.02 -3.77
N LEU A 52 19.56 8.31 -3.95
CA LEU A 52 20.09 9.35 -3.06
C LEU A 52 19.61 9.17 -1.63
N SER A 53 18.33 8.85 -1.43
CA SER A 53 17.77 8.63 -0.10
C SER A 53 18.41 7.45 0.63
N HIS A 54 19.09 6.52 -0.04
CA HIS A 54 19.82 5.44 0.63
C HIS A 54 21.13 5.91 1.25
N ARG A 55 21.73 6.96 0.68
CA ARG A 55 23.04 7.51 1.08
C ARG A 55 22.95 8.66 2.07
N GLY A 56 21.75 9.24 2.23
CA GLY A 56 21.53 10.40 3.07
C GLY A 56 21.40 10.12 4.57
N ASN A 57 21.63 11.18 5.35
CA ASN A 57 21.48 11.24 6.79
C ASN A 57 20.38 12.25 7.17
N HIS A 58 19.19 11.73 7.46
CA HIS A 58 18.04 12.56 7.83
C HIS A 58 18.26 13.40 9.09
N ARG A 59 19.20 13.04 9.97
CA ARG A 59 19.44 13.74 11.26
C ARG A 59 19.99 15.16 11.08
N VAL A 60 20.50 15.49 9.90
CA VAL A 60 20.97 16.85 9.56
C VAL A 60 19.79 17.80 9.33
N ILE A 61 18.64 17.27 8.91
CA ILE A 61 17.45 18.03 8.45
C ILE A 61 16.27 17.87 9.41
N ASP A 62 16.05 16.66 9.93
CA ASP A 62 14.97 16.39 10.88
C ASP A 62 15.35 16.80 12.30
N MET A 63 14.38 17.38 12.99
CA MET A 63 14.44 17.57 14.44
C MET A 63 14.01 16.27 15.13
N LEU A 64 14.86 15.72 15.98
CA LEU A 64 14.61 14.53 16.78
C LEU A 64 14.12 14.90 18.18
N VAL A 65 13.51 13.95 18.88
CA VAL A 65 13.13 14.11 20.29
C VAL A 65 14.35 14.46 21.14
N GLY A 66 15.48 13.80 20.90
CA GLY A 66 16.73 14.10 21.60
C GLY A 66 17.23 15.52 21.36
N ASP A 67 16.97 16.13 20.21
CA ASP A 67 17.37 17.52 19.96
C ASP A 67 16.58 18.51 20.84
N ILE A 68 15.34 18.16 21.21
CA ILE A 68 14.48 18.98 22.07
C ILE A 68 14.78 18.74 23.56
N TYR A 69 15.05 17.48 23.92
CA TYR A 69 15.19 17.03 25.31
C TYR A 69 16.65 16.76 25.73
N GLY A 70 17.63 17.39 25.07
CA GLY A 70 19.04 17.34 25.48
C GLY A 70 19.68 15.96 25.38
N GLY A 71 19.35 15.20 24.34
CA GLY A 71 19.85 13.85 24.06
C GLY A 71 19.10 12.74 24.78
N MET A 72 18.12 13.06 25.63
CA MET A 72 17.37 12.07 26.41
C MET A 72 16.12 11.59 25.69
N ASP A 73 15.69 10.38 26.05
CA ASP A 73 14.36 9.89 25.72
C ASP A 73 13.31 10.68 26.48
N TYR A 74 12.14 10.90 25.87
CA TYR A 74 11.00 11.48 26.55
C TYR A 74 10.12 10.35 27.15
N SER A 75 10.63 9.74 28.21
CA SER A 75 10.08 8.51 28.80
C SER A 75 8.64 8.63 29.30
N LYS A 76 8.21 9.83 29.73
CA LYS A 76 6.84 10.08 30.23
C LYS A 76 5.74 9.70 29.23
N VAL A 77 6.04 9.80 27.94
CA VAL A 77 5.11 9.50 26.84
C VAL A 77 5.64 8.40 25.92
N GLY A 78 6.73 7.72 26.31
CA GLY A 78 7.29 6.60 25.56
C GLY A 78 7.96 6.98 24.24
N LEU A 79 8.48 8.20 24.10
CA LEU A 79 9.16 8.63 22.87
C LEU A 79 10.68 8.50 22.99
N PRO A 80 11.35 7.68 22.17
CA PRO A 80 12.80 7.57 22.20
C PRO A 80 13.47 8.81 21.59
N SER A 81 14.65 9.18 22.08
CA SER A 81 15.49 10.30 21.62
C SER A 81 15.72 10.30 20.10
N ARG A 82 15.84 9.12 19.49
CA ARG A 82 16.01 8.94 18.04
C ARG A 82 14.73 9.10 17.20
N ALA A 83 13.56 9.23 17.82
CA ALA A 83 12.33 9.47 17.09
C ALA A 83 12.36 10.86 16.45
N ILE A 84 11.82 10.98 15.25
CA ILE A 84 11.62 12.28 14.61
C ILE A 84 10.51 13.00 15.37
N ALA A 85 10.82 14.18 15.91
CA ALA A 85 9.84 15.08 16.50
C ALA A 85 9.22 16.00 15.44
N SER A 86 10.04 16.50 14.51
CA SER A 86 9.60 17.32 13.38
C SER A 86 10.43 17.02 12.14
N SER A 87 9.80 16.45 11.11
CA SER A 87 10.42 16.33 9.78
C SER A 87 10.78 17.71 9.25
N PHE A 88 11.97 17.87 8.66
CA PHE A 88 12.50 19.17 8.21
C PHE A 88 12.65 20.24 9.30
N GLY A 89 12.52 19.87 10.58
CA GLY A 89 12.50 20.85 11.68
C GLY A 89 13.81 21.60 11.90
N LYS A 90 14.96 21.12 11.39
CA LYS A 90 16.24 21.86 11.43
C LYS A 90 16.42 22.80 10.25
N ALA A 91 15.60 22.68 9.21
CA ALA A 91 15.66 23.56 8.05
C ALA A 91 15.16 24.99 8.32
N ILE A 92 14.59 25.24 9.50
CA ILE A 92 14.13 26.58 9.93
C ILE A 92 15.26 27.43 10.53
N SER A 93 16.47 26.87 10.69
CA SER A 93 17.62 27.62 11.23
C SER A 93 18.01 28.77 10.30
N GLU A 94 18.11 29.99 10.84
CA GLU A 94 18.37 31.22 10.08
C GLU A 94 19.75 31.23 9.37
N ASP A 95 20.68 30.38 9.81
CA ASP A 95 22.06 30.35 9.31
C ASP A 95 22.28 29.44 8.09
N LYS A 96 21.23 28.80 7.57
CA LYS A 96 21.35 27.82 6.48
C LYS A 96 20.33 28.02 5.38
N GLU A 97 20.81 27.99 4.15
CA GLU A 97 20.02 28.00 2.94
C GLU A 97 19.88 26.59 2.35
N LEU A 98 19.03 26.42 1.35
CA LEU A 98 18.79 25.13 0.70
C LEU A 98 20.10 24.50 0.16
N ASP A 99 20.98 25.33 -0.42
CA ASP A 99 22.24 24.88 -1.02
C ASP A 99 23.27 24.38 0.01
N ASP A 100 23.06 24.65 1.31
CA ASP A 100 23.90 24.11 2.39
C ASP A 100 23.55 22.65 2.75
N TYR A 101 22.40 22.16 2.26
CA TYR A 101 21.96 20.80 2.50
C TYR A 101 22.33 19.89 1.34
N LYS A 102 22.84 18.71 1.70
CA LYS A 102 23.13 17.68 0.70
C LYS A 102 21.82 17.13 0.11
N PRO A 103 21.71 16.99 -1.22
CA PRO A 103 20.54 16.39 -1.87
C PRO A 103 20.14 15.03 -1.30
N GLU A 104 21.11 14.19 -0.95
CA GLU A 104 20.88 12.89 -0.32
C GLU A 104 20.21 13.00 1.06
N ASP A 105 20.58 13.98 1.88
CA ASP A 105 19.99 14.18 3.21
C ASP A 105 18.52 14.62 3.08
N ILE A 106 18.23 15.51 2.12
CA ILE A 106 16.87 15.96 1.79
C ILE A 106 16.03 14.77 1.34
N ALA A 107 16.54 13.98 0.38
CA ALA A 107 15.86 12.80 -0.13
C ALA A 107 15.58 11.79 0.99
N ARG A 108 16.53 11.59 1.92
CA ARG A 108 16.37 10.72 3.09
C ARG A 108 15.26 11.21 4.02
N SER A 109 15.26 12.49 4.37
CA SER A 109 14.24 13.08 5.25
C SER A 109 12.85 12.99 4.60
N LEU A 110 12.73 13.32 3.31
CA LEU A 110 11.47 13.16 2.54
C LEU A 110 10.97 11.72 2.59
N LEU A 111 11.82 10.73 2.28
CA LEU A 111 11.41 9.33 2.27
C LEU A 111 10.89 8.88 3.63
N ARG A 112 11.57 9.27 4.72
CA ARG A 112 11.13 8.94 6.09
C ARG A 112 9.84 9.64 6.47
N MET A 113 9.68 10.92 6.12
CA MET A 113 8.47 11.69 6.40
C MET A 113 7.24 11.04 5.75
N ILE A 114 7.32 10.74 4.45
CA ILE A 114 6.21 10.13 3.71
C ILE A 114 5.92 8.72 4.22
N SER A 115 6.96 7.89 4.40
CA SER A 115 6.80 6.51 4.87
C SER A 115 6.21 6.42 6.28
N ASN A 116 6.67 7.29 7.20
CA ASN A 116 6.12 7.34 8.57
C ASN A 116 4.67 7.84 8.57
N ASN A 117 4.33 8.83 7.73
CA ASN A 117 2.96 9.32 7.61
C ASN A 117 2.02 8.22 7.09
N ILE A 118 2.42 7.51 6.03
CA ILE A 118 1.69 6.34 5.51
C ILE A 118 1.50 5.28 6.58
N GLY A 119 2.57 4.91 7.30
CA GLY A 119 2.51 3.92 8.38
C GLY A 119 1.57 4.32 9.52
N GLN A 120 1.63 5.59 9.96
CA GLN A 120 0.77 6.10 11.03
C GLN A 120 -0.70 6.13 10.62
N ILE A 121 -1.04 6.70 9.46
CA ILE A 121 -2.43 6.78 8.98
C ILE A 121 -3.00 5.37 8.78
N SER A 122 -2.20 4.46 8.23
CA SER A 122 -2.62 3.06 8.04
C SER A 122 -2.90 2.37 9.37
N TYR A 123 -2.02 2.55 10.36
CA TYR A 123 -2.24 2.00 11.70
C TYR A 123 -3.47 2.61 12.38
N LEU A 124 -3.68 3.92 12.32
CA LEU A 124 -4.86 4.56 12.93
C LEU A 124 -6.17 4.04 12.33
N ASN A 125 -6.20 3.77 11.02
CA ASN A 125 -7.35 3.14 10.37
C ASN A 125 -7.48 1.67 10.77
N ALA A 126 -6.38 0.93 10.81
CA ALA A 126 -6.40 -0.46 11.28
C ALA A 126 -6.94 -0.57 12.71
N LEU A 127 -6.49 0.31 13.61
CA LEU A 127 -6.95 0.42 14.99
C LEU A 127 -8.46 0.72 15.06
N ARG A 128 -8.94 1.69 14.26
CA ARG A 128 -10.37 2.06 14.19
C ARG A 128 -11.27 0.86 13.86
N PHE A 129 -10.82 -0.02 12.97
CA PHE A 129 -11.59 -1.17 12.50
C PHE A 129 -11.19 -2.50 13.17
N GLY A 130 -10.33 -2.48 14.19
CA GLY A 130 -9.87 -3.69 14.88
C GLY A 130 -9.02 -4.64 14.01
N LEU A 131 -8.39 -4.13 12.96
CA LEU A 131 -7.61 -4.90 12.00
C LEU A 131 -6.14 -4.99 12.45
N LYS A 132 -5.58 -6.20 12.41
CA LYS A 132 -4.18 -6.46 12.80
C LYS A 132 -3.24 -6.58 11.60
N ARG A 133 -3.79 -6.62 10.40
CA ARG A 133 -3.08 -6.97 9.17
C ARG A 133 -3.24 -5.85 8.16
N ILE A 134 -2.12 -5.24 7.78
CA ILE A 134 -2.08 -4.11 6.86
C ILE A 134 -1.22 -4.51 5.67
N PHE A 135 -1.84 -4.73 4.52
CA PHE A 135 -1.14 -4.98 3.26
C PHE A 135 -0.82 -3.66 2.60
N PHE A 136 0.46 -3.38 2.39
CA PHE A 136 0.93 -2.23 1.65
C PHE A 136 1.16 -2.61 0.19
N GLY A 137 0.63 -1.80 -0.71
CA GLY A 137 0.72 -1.98 -2.15
C GLY A 137 0.96 -0.67 -2.89
N GLY A 138 1.15 -0.77 -4.21
CA GLY A 138 1.40 0.36 -5.09
C GLY A 138 2.87 0.66 -5.34
N PHE A 139 3.10 1.49 -6.36
CA PHE A 139 4.43 1.71 -6.96
C PHE A 139 5.35 2.65 -6.18
N PHE A 140 4.99 3.02 -4.94
CA PHE A 140 5.89 3.78 -4.06
C PHE A 140 6.93 2.89 -3.39
N ILE A 141 6.56 1.64 -3.08
CA ILE A 141 7.39 0.72 -2.31
C ILE A 141 8.45 0.07 -3.20
N ARG A 142 8.06 -0.40 -4.39
CA ARG A 142 8.89 -1.03 -5.45
C ARG A 142 9.92 -2.04 -4.93
N GLY A 143 9.55 -2.82 -3.91
CA GLY A 143 10.45 -3.79 -3.29
C GLY A 143 11.70 -3.19 -2.62
N GLN A 144 11.69 -1.88 -2.34
CA GLN A 144 12.78 -1.20 -1.67
C GLN A 144 12.74 -1.53 -0.19
N SER A 145 13.70 -2.35 0.24
CA SER A 145 13.81 -2.84 1.62
C SER A 145 13.75 -1.68 2.62
N TYR A 146 14.43 -0.57 2.34
CA TYR A 146 14.45 0.56 3.24
C TYR A 146 13.07 1.24 3.42
N THR A 147 12.27 1.36 2.36
CA THR A 147 10.90 1.88 2.43
C THR A 147 10.01 0.92 3.21
N MET A 148 10.11 -0.37 2.92
CA MET A 148 9.37 -1.43 3.62
C MET A 148 9.71 -1.45 5.12
N ASP A 149 11.00 -1.36 5.46
CA ASP A 149 11.49 -1.33 6.84
C ASP A 149 10.97 -0.09 7.58
N THR A 150 11.00 1.09 6.94
CA THR A 150 10.53 2.32 7.56
C THR A 150 9.03 2.26 7.86
N ILE A 151 8.22 1.77 6.92
CA ILE A 151 6.78 1.57 7.12
C ILE A 151 6.53 0.53 8.23
N SER A 152 7.28 -0.58 8.22
CA SER A 152 7.15 -1.65 9.23
C SER A 152 7.48 -1.16 10.63
N VAL A 153 8.57 -0.39 10.77
CA VAL A 153 8.96 0.23 12.03
C VAL A 153 7.87 1.21 12.51
N ALA A 154 7.30 2.02 11.62
CA ALA A 154 6.23 2.95 11.98
C ALA A 154 4.97 2.21 12.48
N VAL A 155 4.52 1.18 11.76
CA VAL A 155 3.36 0.36 12.18
C VAL A 155 3.63 -0.34 13.50
N ASN A 156 4.80 -0.96 13.66
CA ASN A 156 5.17 -1.64 14.90
C ASN A 156 5.28 -0.67 16.09
N PHE A 157 5.86 0.52 15.87
CA PHE A 157 6.01 1.56 16.88
C PHE A 157 4.65 2.02 17.42
N TRP A 158 3.71 2.35 16.55
CA TRP A 158 2.40 2.85 16.98
C TRP A 158 1.47 1.75 17.51
N SER A 159 1.60 0.53 16.99
CA SER A 159 0.80 -0.63 17.41
C SER A 159 1.36 -1.39 18.59
N LYS A 160 2.59 -1.09 19.04
CA LYS A 160 3.31 -1.89 20.04
C LYS A 160 3.38 -3.39 19.66
N GLY A 161 3.44 -3.68 18.37
CA GLY A 161 3.49 -5.04 17.81
C GLY A 161 2.13 -5.71 17.59
N GLU A 162 1.01 -5.05 17.88
CA GLU A 162 -0.34 -5.63 17.68
C GLU A 162 -0.76 -5.68 16.21
N ALA A 163 -0.23 -4.78 15.38
CA ALA A 163 -0.49 -4.74 13.94
C ALA A 163 0.79 -5.05 13.16
N LYS A 164 0.63 -5.74 12.02
CA LYS A 164 1.73 -6.13 11.13
C LYS A 164 1.56 -5.49 9.76
N ALA A 165 2.64 -4.85 9.30
CA ALA A 165 2.80 -4.46 7.92
C ALA A 165 3.16 -5.70 7.09
N MET A 166 2.50 -5.86 5.95
CA MET A 166 2.75 -6.93 4.99
C MET A 166 2.90 -6.33 3.60
N PHE A 167 3.76 -6.91 2.78
CA PHE A 167 4.09 -6.41 1.45
C PHE A 167 3.87 -7.50 0.41
N LEU A 168 3.65 -7.07 -0.83
CA LEU A 168 3.32 -7.96 -1.94
C LEU A 168 4.42 -7.88 -2.99
N ARG A 169 4.89 -9.04 -3.48
CA ARG A 169 5.92 -9.08 -4.52
C ARG A 169 5.51 -8.34 -5.80
N HIS A 170 4.22 -8.38 -6.12
CA HIS A 170 3.62 -7.74 -7.30
C HIS A 170 2.74 -6.55 -6.90
N GLU A 171 3.13 -5.81 -5.86
CA GLU A 171 2.41 -4.66 -5.29
C GLU A 171 1.96 -3.59 -6.31
N GLY A 172 2.72 -3.39 -7.39
CA GLY A 172 2.40 -2.41 -8.44
C GLY A 172 1.34 -2.87 -9.45
N PHE A 173 0.97 -4.15 -9.46
CA PHE A 173 0.20 -4.77 -10.55
C PHE A 173 -1.20 -5.22 -10.14
N LEU A 174 -1.61 -5.01 -8.89
CA LEU A 174 -2.89 -5.50 -8.36
C LEU A 174 -4.09 -5.03 -9.19
N GLY A 175 -4.09 -3.77 -9.63
CA GLY A 175 -5.17 -3.23 -10.48
C GLY A 175 -5.22 -3.91 -11.86
N ALA A 176 -4.06 -4.13 -12.49
CA ALA A 176 -3.98 -4.80 -13.78
C ALA A 176 -4.38 -6.28 -13.69
N MET A 177 -3.95 -6.98 -12.62
CA MET A 177 -4.37 -8.34 -12.34
C MET A 177 -5.87 -8.44 -12.09
N GLY A 178 -6.45 -7.51 -11.32
CA GLY A 178 -7.89 -7.46 -11.10
C GLY A 178 -8.68 -7.28 -12.40
N ALA A 179 -8.21 -6.39 -13.29
CA ALA A 179 -8.81 -6.21 -14.61
C ALA A 179 -8.71 -7.47 -15.49
N PHE A 180 -7.54 -8.13 -15.49
CA PHE A 180 -7.32 -9.37 -16.24
C PHE A 180 -8.24 -10.50 -15.76
N VAL A 181 -8.32 -10.74 -14.46
CA VAL A 181 -9.19 -11.80 -13.89
C VAL A 181 -10.68 -11.49 -14.10
N SER A 182 -11.06 -10.21 -14.03
CA SER A 182 -12.44 -9.79 -14.29
C SER A 182 -12.86 -10.02 -15.74
N TYR A 183 -11.93 -9.93 -16.69
CA TYR A 183 -12.21 -10.15 -18.11
C TYR A 183 -12.65 -11.59 -18.39
N ASP A 184 -11.95 -12.58 -17.83
CA ASP A 184 -12.30 -13.99 -18.03
C ASP A 184 -13.67 -14.35 -17.42
N LYS A 185 -13.98 -13.80 -16.23
CA LYS A 185 -15.30 -13.97 -15.60
C LYS A 185 -16.41 -13.36 -16.46
N GLN A 186 -16.24 -12.11 -16.91
CA GLN A 186 -17.22 -11.46 -17.78
C GLN A 186 -17.40 -12.20 -19.09
N ARG A 187 -16.33 -12.71 -19.70
CA ARG A 187 -16.43 -13.49 -20.93
C ARG A 187 -17.19 -14.80 -20.72
N LEU A 188 -16.99 -15.47 -19.60
CA LEU A 188 -17.72 -16.69 -19.25
C LEU A 188 -19.20 -16.39 -18.99
N ASP A 189 -19.50 -15.34 -18.21
CA ASP A 189 -20.86 -14.89 -17.94
C ASP A 189 -21.59 -14.49 -19.24
N ASP A 190 -20.91 -13.81 -20.17
CA ASP A 190 -21.44 -13.44 -21.48
C ASP A 190 -21.74 -14.67 -22.36
N LEU A 191 -20.90 -15.71 -22.30
CA LEU A 191 -21.12 -16.96 -23.03
C LEU A 191 -22.31 -17.75 -22.46
N LEU A 192 -22.39 -17.86 -21.13
CA LEU A 192 -23.50 -18.52 -20.44
C LEU A 192 -24.83 -17.77 -20.65
N ALA A 193 -24.81 -16.43 -20.66
CA ALA A 193 -25.99 -15.62 -20.98
C ALA A 193 -26.46 -15.84 -22.43
N LYS A 194 -25.52 -15.94 -23.39
CA LYS A 194 -25.84 -16.25 -24.80
C LYS A 194 -26.39 -17.65 -24.98
N GLU A 195 -25.85 -18.65 -24.26
CA GLU A 195 -26.33 -20.03 -24.31
C GLU A 195 -27.73 -20.16 -23.67
N SER A 196 -27.98 -19.43 -22.58
CA SER A 196 -29.32 -19.32 -21.95
C SER A 196 -30.35 -18.69 -22.89
N LEU A 197 -29.96 -17.64 -23.62
CA LEU A 197 -30.80 -17.00 -24.64
C LEU A 197 -31.05 -17.92 -25.85
N GLN A 198 -30.05 -18.70 -26.28
CA GLN A 198 -30.21 -19.68 -27.35
C GLN A 198 -31.15 -20.83 -26.95
N LEU A 199 -31.05 -21.33 -25.70
CA LEU A 199 -31.99 -22.32 -25.17
C LEU A 199 -33.42 -21.77 -25.14
N GLN A 200 -33.63 -20.52 -24.68
CA GLN A 200 -34.95 -19.89 -24.67
C GLN A 200 -35.56 -19.72 -26.07
N VAL A 201 -34.75 -19.38 -27.07
CA VAL A 201 -35.19 -19.28 -28.47
C VAL A 201 -35.57 -20.66 -29.04
N SER A 202 -34.85 -21.72 -28.65
CA SER A 202 -35.11 -23.10 -29.08
C SER A 202 -36.29 -23.79 -28.40
N THR A 203 -36.79 -23.27 -27.26
CA THR A 203 -37.93 -23.83 -26.50
C THR A 203 -39.30 -23.24 -26.89
N SER A 204 -39.40 -22.51 -28.01
CA SER A 204 -40.72 -22.19 -28.59
C SER A 204 -41.23 -23.44 -29.33
N PRO A 205 -42.42 -24.00 -28.99
CA PRO A 205 -42.77 -25.34 -29.44
C PRO A 205 -43.30 -25.33 -30.88
N PRO A 206 -42.85 -26.25 -31.76
CA PRO A 206 -43.76 -26.93 -32.65
C PRO A 206 -44.42 -28.10 -31.90
N VAL A 207 -45.68 -28.34 -32.23
CA VAL A 207 -46.56 -29.39 -31.70
C VAL A 207 -45.88 -30.78 -31.72
N ASP A 208 -45.99 -31.48 -30.58
CA ASP A 208 -45.83 -32.92 -30.28
C ASP A 208 -44.83 -33.80 -31.06
N THR A 209 -43.89 -34.44 -30.34
CA THR A 209 -43.92 -35.90 -30.02
C THR A 209 -42.69 -36.34 -29.21
N ASP A 210 -42.91 -37.36 -28.36
CA ASP A 210 -42.03 -38.10 -27.42
C ASP A 210 -40.52 -38.14 -27.67
N TYR A 211 -39.70 -38.14 -26.60
CA TYR A 211 -38.64 -39.14 -26.28
C TYR A 211 -37.91 -38.85 -24.94
N GLN A 212 -37.48 -39.93 -24.26
CA GLN A 212 -36.90 -39.99 -22.89
C GLN A 212 -35.39 -39.61 -22.77
N SER A 213 -35.02 -39.26 -21.52
CA SER A 213 -33.73 -38.97 -20.80
C SER A 213 -32.47 -39.85 -21.08
N PRO A 214 -31.24 -39.70 -20.47
CA PRO A 214 -30.81 -38.87 -19.29
C PRO A 214 -29.38 -38.22 -19.27
N LEU A 215 -29.19 -37.37 -18.23
CA LEU A 215 -28.01 -36.89 -17.46
C LEU A 215 -26.55 -37.28 -17.84
N ASN A 216 -25.63 -36.29 -17.73
CA ASN A 216 -24.49 -36.32 -16.78
C ASN A 216 -23.71 -34.97 -16.80
N GLY A 217 -23.50 -34.37 -15.62
CA GLY A 217 -22.65 -33.19 -15.43
C GLY A 217 -21.50 -33.51 -14.49
N GLU A 218 -20.27 -33.30 -14.94
CA GLU A 218 -19.08 -33.26 -14.10
C GLU A 218 -18.56 -31.83 -14.02
N SER A 219 -18.37 -31.34 -12.80
CA SER A 219 -17.79 -30.03 -12.47
C SER A 219 -16.27 -30.09 -12.46
N ILE A 220 -15.61 -29.20 -13.19
CA ILE A 220 -14.14 -29.05 -13.18
C ILE A 220 -13.77 -28.02 -12.09
N GLU A 221 -12.89 -28.44 -11.18
CA GLU A 221 -12.36 -27.67 -10.04
C GLU A 221 -11.50 -26.46 -10.48
N ASN A 222 -11.65 -25.33 -9.76
CA ASN A 222 -10.86 -24.11 -9.94
C ASN A 222 -9.48 -24.23 -9.28
N GLU A 223 -8.41 -24.21 -10.06
CA GLU A 223 -7.04 -24.06 -9.55
C GLU A 223 -6.80 -22.65 -9.00
N THR A 224 -6.35 -22.58 -7.74
CA THR A 224 -6.07 -21.33 -7.02
C THR A 224 -4.62 -20.89 -7.27
N ILE A 225 -4.41 -19.69 -7.78
CA ILE A 225 -3.06 -19.09 -7.92
C ILE A 225 -2.54 -18.71 -6.53
N ASN A 226 -1.55 -19.46 -6.03
CA ASN A 226 -0.92 -19.20 -4.74
C ASN A 226 -0.07 -17.90 -4.76
N CYS A 227 -0.51 -16.89 -4.03
CA CYS A 227 0.27 -15.69 -3.74
C CYS A 227 1.08 -15.91 -2.45
N ILE A 228 2.41 -15.98 -2.57
CA ILE A 228 3.31 -16.16 -1.42
C ILE A 228 3.49 -14.82 -0.71
N ILE A 229 3.09 -14.76 0.56
CA ILE A 229 3.27 -13.61 1.46
C ILE A 229 4.55 -13.82 2.26
N HIS A 230 5.47 -12.85 2.24
CA HIS A 230 6.66 -12.86 3.09
C HIS A 230 6.48 -11.84 4.23
N THR A 231 6.83 -12.27 5.45
CA THR A 231 7.03 -11.38 6.60
C THR A 231 8.48 -10.93 6.61
N ALA A 232 8.73 -9.62 6.55
CA ALA A 232 10.02 -9.03 6.87
C ALA A 232 10.25 -9.04 8.38
#